data_AF-A0AB34LCX1-F1
#
_entry.id   AF-A0AB34LCX1-F1
#
_cell.length_a   1.000
_cell.length_b   1.000
_cell.length_c   1.000
_cell.angle_alpha   90.00
_cell.angle_beta   90.00
_cell.angle_gamma   90.00
#
_symmetry.space_group_name_H-M   'P 1'
#
loop_
_entity.id
_entity.type
_entity.pdbx_description
1 polymer ?
#
loop_
_entity_poly.entity_id
_entity_poly.type
_entity_poly.pdbx_seq_one_letter_code
_entity_poly.pdbx_strand_id
1 'polypeptide(L)'
;MIDLSLAVGADCYVSGNGARVYQMEKHFVDKGLLLEYIDYKPIEYTQLWGGFIEDMSVIDYIFNCGYDFESVIYKVNLLNGNR
;
A
#
# COMPACT_ATOMS: atom_id res chain seq x y z
N MET A 1 -4.74 -0.44 -18.12
CA MET A 1 -4.34 0.58 -17.14
C MET A 1 -3.85 1.84 -17.83
N ILE A 2 -2.81 1.78 -18.67
CA ILE A 2 -2.25 2.96 -19.35
C ILE A 2 -3.32 3.81 -20.05
N ASP A 3 -4.14 3.23 -20.94
CA ASP A 3 -5.12 4.01 -21.70
C ASP A 3 -6.23 4.62 -20.82
N LEU A 4 -6.61 3.95 -19.73
CA LEU A 4 -7.57 4.48 -18.76
C LEU A 4 -6.97 5.64 -17.97
N SER A 5 -5.71 5.52 -17.54
CA SER A 5 -4.97 6.60 -16.87
C SER A 5 -4.89 7.84 -17.75
N LEU A 6 -4.55 7.66 -19.03
CA LEU A 6 -4.47 8.77 -19.97
C LEU A 6 -5.85 9.39 -20.27
N ALA A 7 -6.91 8.58 -20.35
CA ALA A 7 -8.27 9.06 -20.58
C ALA A 7 -8.79 9.98 -19.46
N VAL A 8 -8.27 9.83 -18.25
CA VAL A 8 -8.61 10.71 -17.10
C VAL A 8 -7.58 11.81 -16.86
N GLY A 9 -6.57 11.94 -17.75
CA GLY A 9 -5.53 12.97 -17.65
C GLY A 9 -4.48 12.70 -16.56
N ALA A 10 -4.28 11.45 -16.15
CA ALA A 10 -3.23 11.10 -15.19
C ALA A 10 -1.84 11.15 -15.84
N ASP A 11 -0.86 11.59 -15.06
CA ASP A 11 0.58 11.62 -15.39
C ASP A 11 1.36 10.48 -14.73
N CYS A 12 0.76 9.80 -13.74
CA CYS A 12 1.32 8.67 -13.04
C CYS A 12 0.30 7.54 -12.85
N TYR A 13 0.75 6.30 -13.00
CA TYR A 13 0.04 5.10 -12.58
C TYR A 13 0.80 4.45 -11.43
N VAL A 14 0.12 4.33 -10.29
CA VAL A 14 0.66 3.71 -9.08
C VAL A 14 0.18 2.25 -8.99
N SER A 15 1.10 1.30 -8.89
CA SER A 15 0.81 -0.14 -8.84
C SER A 15 1.34 -0.82 -7.58
N GLY A 16 0.79 -1.99 -7.25
CA GLY A 16 1.34 -2.82 -6.18
C GLY A 16 2.63 -3.51 -6.61
N ASN A 17 3.56 -3.77 -5.68
CA ASN A 17 4.85 -4.41 -5.98
C ASN A 17 4.73 -5.77 -6.70
N GLY A 18 3.66 -6.53 -6.44
CA GLY A 18 3.39 -7.79 -7.15
C GLY A 18 3.23 -7.65 -8.67
N ALA A 19 2.90 -6.45 -9.16
CA ALA A 19 2.71 -6.20 -10.59
C ALA A 19 4.02 -6.08 -11.38
N ARG A 20 5.17 -5.92 -10.69
CA ARG A 20 6.50 -5.81 -11.30
C ARG A 20 6.86 -6.99 -12.20
N VAL A 21 6.28 -8.17 -11.95
CA VAL A 21 6.56 -9.39 -12.73
C VAL A 21 5.96 -9.38 -14.13
N TYR A 22 4.97 -8.52 -14.40
CA TYR A 22 4.29 -8.43 -15.70
C TYR A 22 4.20 -7.02 -16.29
N GLN A 23 4.49 -5.98 -15.50
CA GLN A 23 4.52 -4.60 -15.97
C GLN A 23 5.89 -4.23 -16.52
N MET A 24 5.91 -3.80 -17.79
CA MET A 24 7.09 -3.22 -18.42
C MET A 24 7.02 -1.70 -18.37
N GLU A 25 7.91 -1.07 -17.61
CA GLU A 25 7.99 0.39 -17.43
C GLU A 25 8.01 1.15 -18.76
N LYS A 26 8.71 0.60 -19.77
CA LYS A 26 8.76 1.16 -21.12
C LYS A 26 7.38 1.42 -21.73
N HIS A 27 6.40 0.55 -21.49
CA HIS A 27 5.05 0.72 -22.04
C HIS A 27 4.32 1.96 -21.48
N PHE A 28 4.64 2.34 -20.26
CA PHE A 28 4.08 3.52 -19.60
C PHE A 28 4.82 4.78 -20.08
N VAL A 29 6.15 4.77 -20.01
CA VAL A 29 7.01 5.91 -20.38
C VAL A 29 6.84 6.28 -21.85
N ASP A 30 6.72 5.31 -22.76
CA ASP A 30 6.51 5.56 -24.19
C ASP A 30 5.21 6.33 -24.49
N LYS A 31 4.25 6.33 -23.55
CA LYS A 31 3.00 7.10 -23.63
C LYS A 31 2.97 8.33 -22.71
N GLY A 32 4.11 8.72 -22.14
CA GLY A 32 4.21 9.87 -21.23
C GLY A 32 3.59 9.64 -19.85
N LEU A 33 3.45 8.38 -19.43
CA LEU A 33 2.88 8.00 -18.14
C LEU A 33 3.99 7.46 -17.22
N LEU A 34 4.12 8.02 -16.03
CA LEU A 34 5.03 7.50 -15.00
C LEU A 34 4.46 6.20 -14.42
N LEU A 35 5.34 5.24 -14.11
CA LEU A 35 4.98 4.02 -13.40
C LEU A 35 5.65 4.02 -12.02
N GLU A 36 4.85 4.13 -10.97
CA GLU A 36 5.33 4.03 -9.59
C GLU A 36 4.78 2.76 -8.92
N TYR A 37 5.51 2.28 -7.91
CA TYR A 37 5.10 1.12 -7.13
C TYR A 37 4.98 1.48 -5.66
N ILE A 38 3.91 1.00 -5.03
CA ILE A 38 3.66 1.18 -3.61
C ILE A 38 4.62 0.29 -2.81
N ASP A 39 5.43 0.90 -1.95
CA ASP A 39 6.22 0.22 -0.91
C ASP A 39 5.41 0.15 0.40
N TYR A 40 4.35 -0.67 0.39
CA TYR A 40 3.51 -0.86 1.57
C TYR A 40 4.26 -1.63 2.65
N LYS A 41 4.19 -1.13 3.89
CA LYS A 41 4.69 -1.81 5.08
C LYS A 41 3.57 -1.89 6.11
N PRO A 42 3.23 -3.10 6.60
CA PRO A 42 2.22 -3.24 7.63
C PRO A 42 2.69 -2.61 8.94
N ILE A 43 1.74 -2.08 9.72
CA ILE A 43 1.99 -1.76 11.12
C ILE A 43 1.92 -3.05 11.94
N GLU A 44 2.85 -3.23 12.88
CA GLU A 44 2.74 -4.31 13.86
C GLU A 44 1.70 -3.93 14.93
N TYR A 45 0.86 -4.89 15.32
CA TYR A 45 -0.10 -4.74 16.42
C TYR A 45 -0.14 -6.01 17.27
N THR A 46 -0.69 -5.88 18.47
CA THR A 46 -0.78 -7.01 19.40
C THR A 46 -1.79 -8.02 18.88
N GLN A 47 -1.32 -9.20 18.49
CA GLN A 47 -2.15 -10.38 18.24
C GLN A 47 -2.16 -11.25 19.52
N LEU A 48 -3.32 -11.78 19.90
CA LEU A 48 -3.54 -12.43 21.19
C LEU A 48 -2.81 -13.78 21.33
N TRP A 49 -2.52 -14.45 20.20
CA TRP A 49 -2.07 -15.85 20.18
C TRP A 49 -0.73 -16.02 19.43
N GLY A 50 0.38 -15.67 20.09
CA GLY A 50 1.73 -15.89 19.56
C GLY A 50 2.43 -14.62 19.11
N GLY A 51 3.26 -14.73 18.07
CA GLY A 51 3.95 -13.59 17.46
C GLY A 51 3.08 -12.87 16.43
N PHE A 52 3.59 -11.74 15.92
CA PHE A 52 2.93 -11.00 14.86
C PHE A 52 2.97 -11.75 13.53
N ILE A 53 1.80 -11.89 12.91
CA ILE A 53 1.60 -12.42 11.56
C ILE A 53 1.15 -11.25 10.68
N GLU A 54 1.95 -10.96 9.66
CA GLU A 54 1.68 -9.91 8.67
C GLU A 54 0.56 -10.30 7.68
N ASP A 55 0.15 -9.35 6.84
CA ASP A 55 -0.84 -9.52 5.76
C ASP A 55 -2.23 -10.02 6.19
N MET A 56 -2.57 -9.84 7.46
CA MET A 56 -3.91 -10.11 7.99
C MET A 56 -4.92 -9.02 7.62
N SER A 57 -6.20 -9.40 7.55
CA SER A 57 -7.27 -8.43 7.28
C SER A 57 -7.45 -7.43 8.43
N VAL A 58 -8.06 -6.28 8.15
CA VAL A 58 -8.43 -5.28 9.18
C VAL A 58 -9.32 -5.86 10.30
N ILE A 59 -10.05 -6.94 10.02
CA ILE A 59 -10.89 -7.61 11.03
C ILE A 59 -10.02 -8.27 12.11
N ASP A 60 -8.83 -8.78 11.76
CA ASP A 60 -7.90 -9.35 12.74
C ASP A 60 -7.45 -8.27 13.73
N TYR A 61 -7.08 -7.10 13.23
CA TYR A 61 -6.77 -5.94 14.08
C TYR A 61 -7.93 -5.62 15.02
N ILE A 62 -9.15 -5.50 14.51
CA ILE A 62 -10.32 -5.14 15.31
C ILE A 62 -10.62 -6.17 16.41
N PHE A 63 -10.45 -7.47 16.13
CA PHE A 63 -10.69 -8.50 17.14
C PHE A 63 -9.57 -8.64 18.18
N ASN A 64 -8.34 -8.27 17.82
CA ASN A 64 -7.22 -8.31 18.77
C ASN A 64 -7.07 -7.01 19.58
N CYS A 65 -7.40 -5.85 18.99
CA CYS A 65 -7.14 -4.52 19.56
C CYS A 65 -8.40 -3.67 19.79
N GLY A 66 -9.56 -4.08 19.29
CA GLY A 66 -10.75 -3.23 19.24
C GLY A 66 -10.63 -2.12 18.19
N TYR A 67 -11.50 -1.11 18.27
CA TYR A 67 -11.45 0.07 17.39
C TYR A 67 -10.51 1.16 17.96
N ASP A 68 -9.21 0.87 18.01
CA ASP A 68 -8.17 1.82 18.43
C ASP A 68 -7.50 2.50 17.23
N PHE A 69 -8.27 3.34 16.54
CA PHE A 69 -7.79 4.00 15.32
C PHE A 69 -6.64 5.00 15.58
N GLU A 70 -6.57 5.58 16.79
CA GLU A 70 -5.49 6.50 17.16
C GLU A 70 -4.12 5.81 17.17
N SER A 71 -4.06 4.58 17.69
CA SER A 71 -2.83 3.75 17.65
C SER A 71 -2.41 3.41 16.21
N VAL A 72 -3.38 3.16 15.32
CA VAL A 72 -3.11 2.95 13.89
C VAL A 72 -2.48 4.19 13.28
N ILE A 73 -3.10 5.37 13.45
CA ILE A 73 -2.61 6.64 12.91
C ILE A 73 -1.20 6.94 13.44
N TYR A 74 -0.99 6.79 14.75
CA TYR A 74 0.32 7.00 15.36
C TYR A 74 1.41 6.13 14.73
N LYS A 75 1.15 4.83 14.58
CA LYS A 75 2.13 3.89 13.99
C LYS A 75 2.37 4.15 12.50
N VAL A 76 1.33 4.48 11.74
CA VAL A 76 1.46 4.84 10.32
C VAL A 76 2.31 6.10 10.16
N ASN A 77 2.09 7.11 10.99
CA ASN A 77 2.89 8.34 10.96
C ASN A 77 4.36 8.05 11.28
N LEU A 78 4.63 7.23 12.31
CA LEU A 78 6.01 6.81 12.63
C LEU A 78 6.67 6.09 11.45
N LEU A 79 5.99 5.15 10.79
CA LEU A 79 6.51 4.43 9.63
C LEU A 79 6.83 5.37 8.46
N ASN A 80 5.98 6.37 8.24
CA ASN A 80 6.13 7.34 7.15
C ASN A 80 7.08 8.50 7.48
N GLY A 81 7.70 8.50 8.67
CA GLY A 81 8.63 9.55 9.10
C GLY A 81 7.97 10.85 9.56
N ASN A 82 6.76 10.78 10.12
CA ASN A 82 5.96 11.90 10.62
C ASN A 82 5.70 13.01 9.58
N ARG A 83 5.46 12.61 8.33
CA ARG A 83 5.05 13.51 7.24
C ARG A 83 3.60 13.92 7.34
#